data_AF-A0A3D0MS97-F1
#
_entry.id   AF-A0A3D0MS97-F1
#
_cell.length_a   1.000
_cell.length_b   1.000
_cell.length_c   1.000
_cell.angle_alpha   90.00
_cell.angle_beta   90.00
_cell.angle_gamma   90.00
#
_symmetry.space_group_name_H-M   'P 1'
#
loop_
_entity.id
_entity.type
_entity.pdbx_description
1 polymer ?
#
loop_
_entity_poly.entity_id
_entity_poly.type
_entity_poly.pdbx_seq_one_letter_code
_entity_poly.pdbx_strand_id
1 'polypeptide(L)'
;AQNTNEKLPALRSSSQSALNPQKNLKDFLVRARDEISSLDVVTEDMKILMADNVSSMNAISENVNAVAQSAQNLGNLAKESDQQLKEMADSAKETATLISDMANQGEMIRHQAHENRTLTADSEKAIGAVVESTASVAEAIKQMLSVSQNIGQIVKAISGVADQTNLLSLNAAIEAARAGEAGRGFAVVAEEVRKLAVQSAQAASQIGSLAQAIQNTAEKGYTRINMAEQAVTQAQDQSLRSREGLDTMLNAVTGVLEKLSETSSIVLEQATVIEKVSKATGEITDLVLSQSNKLSNINASIQEQTNTVAASTDRVTNLESMATMLQKKALSALESSSSLHIRTVKEKGYISIGIDHSDWGLFHFWKGTRVEGLDVDLAQAVASALGVSLQVVPLEWGKGEEGTMTGIWEGKGWPSCDIIISPITKLPERAHHVTFSTWYVASGQVAASLAEKKYTAHSHLRGCSLGVLKGKTGEIVGKKEFPQNKIFPLETWGEIINKLKKGAIDACILETPVFLQYSAEMPTLTQVGGLLAREHFGVMMPKDIAPQMKAFLDEIIIKKRDLLFKKWFKKAE
;
A
#
# COMPACT_ATOMS: atom_id res chain seq x y z
N ALA A 1 -37.96 -71.98 -13.72
CA ALA A 1 -38.47 -72.08 -15.10
C ALA A 1 -37.56 -71.22 -15.96
N GLN A 2 -36.57 -71.86 -16.61
CA GLN A 2 -36.57 -72.15 -18.06
C GLN A 2 -36.39 -70.83 -18.86
N ASN A 3 -35.29 -70.60 -19.58
CA ASN A 3 -34.74 -71.55 -20.54
C ASN A 3 -33.25 -71.34 -20.84
N THR A 4 -32.56 -72.48 -20.95
CA THR A 4 -31.49 -72.86 -21.90
C THR A 4 -30.22 -72.01 -21.95
N ASN A 5 -29.06 -72.44 -21.44
CA ASN A 5 -28.32 -73.68 -21.74
C ASN A 5 -27.97 -73.80 -23.23
N GLU A 6 -26.82 -73.26 -23.64
CA GLU A 6 -26.04 -73.84 -24.74
C GLU A 6 -24.58 -73.39 -24.68
N LYS A 7 -23.69 -74.41 -24.64
CA LYS A 7 -22.29 -74.41 -25.12
C LYS A 7 -21.19 -73.96 -24.15
N LEU A 8 -20.93 -74.84 -23.17
CA LEU A 8 -19.56 -75.35 -22.96
C LEU A 8 -19.05 -75.93 -24.28
N PRO A 9 -17.92 -75.43 -24.83
CA PRO A 9 -16.80 -76.33 -25.06
C PRO A 9 -15.45 -75.61 -25.01
N ALA A 10 -14.78 -75.57 -23.86
CA ALA A 10 -13.33 -75.30 -23.80
C ALA A 10 -12.68 -75.73 -22.46
N LEU A 11 -13.19 -76.78 -21.82
CA LEU A 11 -12.47 -77.48 -20.72
C LEU A 11 -11.69 -78.71 -21.23
N ARG A 12 -11.39 -78.75 -22.54
CA ARG A 12 -10.55 -79.75 -23.20
C ARG A 12 -9.42 -79.12 -24.03
N SER A 13 -8.89 -77.98 -23.58
CA SER A 13 -7.59 -77.44 -24.04
C SER A 13 -6.62 -77.18 -22.87
N SER A 14 -7.03 -77.40 -21.62
CA SER A 14 -6.17 -77.31 -20.42
C SER A 14 -5.30 -78.56 -20.17
N SER A 15 -5.30 -79.52 -21.10
CA SER A 15 -4.51 -80.76 -21.02
C SER A 15 -3.26 -80.76 -21.92
N GLN A 16 -2.85 -79.59 -22.42
CA GLN A 16 -1.59 -79.40 -23.16
C GLN A 16 -0.66 -78.32 -22.57
N SER A 17 -1.05 -77.61 -21.50
CA SER A 17 -0.19 -76.64 -20.79
C SER A 17 0.61 -77.25 -19.62
N ALA A 18 0.51 -78.56 -19.40
CA ALA A 18 1.31 -79.32 -18.43
C ALA A 18 2.65 -79.82 -19.01
N LEU A 19 3.20 -79.12 -20.00
CA LEU A 19 4.55 -79.35 -20.53
C LEU A 19 5.48 -78.24 -19.98
N ASN A 20 6.39 -78.63 -19.08
CA ASN A 20 7.40 -77.86 -18.35
C ASN A 20 6.94 -77.01 -17.13
N PRO A 21 6.85 -77.60 -15.92
CA PRO A 21 6.74 -76.88 -14.64
C PRO A 21 7.84 -75.82 -14.43
N GLN A 22 9.04 -76.07 -14.93
CA GLN A 22 10.15 -75.10 -14.92
C GLN A 22 9.87 -73.85 -15.75
N LYS A 23 9.12 -73.97 -16.86
CA LYS A 23 8.76 -72.83 -17.72
C LYS A 23 7.73 -71.94 -17.02
N ASN A 24 6.70 -72.53 -16.41
CA ASN A 24 5.70 -71.80 -15.65
C ASN A 24 6.28 -71.09 -14.41
N LEU A 25 7.23 -71.71 -13.71
CA LEU A 25 7.94 -71.09 -12.60
C LEU A 25 8.83 -69.93 -13.08
N LYS A 26 9.55 -70.11 -14.20
CA LYS A 26 10.36 -69.05 -14.81
C LYS A 26 9.50 -67.86 -15.23
N ASP A 27 8.36 -68.10 -15.89
CA ASP A 27 7.43 -67.05 -16.34
C ASP A 27 6.76 -66.31 -15.18
N PHE A 28 6.54 -66.99 -14.04
CA PHE A 28 6.06 -66.34 -12.80
C PHE A 28 7.14 -65.47 -12.15
N LEU A 29 8.37 -65.98 -12.04
CA LEU A 29 9.49 -65.24 -11.43
C LEU A 29 9.90 -64.02 -12.26
N VAL A 30 9.79 -64.10 -13.60
CA VAL A 30 9.98 -62.96 -14.49
C VAL A 30 8.91 -61.90 -14.23
N ARG A 31 7.62 -62.27 -14.22
CA ARG A 31 6.54 -61.32 -13.91
C ARG A 31 6.69 -60.67 -12.52
N ALA A 32 7.05 -61.46 -11.51
CA ALA A 32 7.30 -60.93 -10.17
C ALA A 32 8.48 -59.94 -10.16
N ARG A 33 9.57 -60.22 -10.89
CA ARG A 33 10.69 -59.29 -11.05
C ARG A 33 10.24 -57.98 -11.71
N ASP A 34 9.35 -58.04 -12.69
CA ASP A 34 8.84 -56.88 -13.43
C ASP A 34 8.02 -55.97 -12.53
N GLU A 35 7.08 -56.56 -11.78
CA GLU A 35 6.27 -55.85 -10.79
C GLU A 35 7.14 -55.21 -9.70
N ILE A 36 8.18 -55.90 -9.21
CA ILE A 36 9.12 -55.37 -8.21
C ILE A 36 9.93 -54.20 -8.79
N SER A 37 10.40 -54.31 -10.02
CA SER A 37 11.15 -53.23 -10.68
C SER A 37 10.29 -51.98 -10.88
N SER A 38 9.01 -52.17 -11.20
CA SER A 38 8.02 -51.10 -11.25
C SER A 38 7.78 -50.50 -9.85
N LEU A 39 7.70 -51.33 -8.82
CA LEU A 39 7.49 -50.89 -7.44
C LEU A 39 8.67 -50.07 -6.90
N ASP A 40 9.90 -50.40 -7.27
CA ASP A 40 11.10 -49.63 -6.92
C ASP A 40 11.04 -48.20 -7.46
N VAL A 41 10.54 -48.00 -8.70
CA VAL A 41 10.37 -46.66 -9.28
C VAL A 41 9.30 -45.87 -8.51
N VAL A 42 8.17 -46.51 -8.19
CA VAL A 42 7.05 -45.84 -7.50
C VAL A 42 7.40 -45.47 -6.06
N THR A 43 8.13 -46.33 -5.33
CA THR A 43 8.53 -46.04 -3.95
C THR A 43 9.54 -44.88 -3.88
N GLU A 44 10.45 -44.78 -4.84
CA GLU A 44 11.40 -43.67 -4.97
C GLU A 44 10.69 -42.34 -5.23
N ASP A 45 9.74 -42.30 -6.17
CA ASP A 45 8.91 -41.13 -6.45
C ASP A 45 8.07 -40.72 -5.22
N MET A 46 7.49 -41.69 -4.51
CA MET A 46 6.71 -41.42 -3.29
C MET A 46 7.57 -40.78 -2.18
N LYS A 47 8.81 -41.21 -1.97
CA LYS A 47 9.70 -40.61 -0.96
C LYS A 47 9.94 -39.13 -1.22
N ILE A 48 10.15 -38.78 -2.48
CA ILE A 48 10.39 -37.41 -2.90
C ILE A 48 9.13 -36.56 -2.66
N LEU A 49 7.95 -37.06 -3.05
CA LEU A 49 6.68 -36.40 -2.78
C LEU A 49 6.43 -36.17 -1.28
N MET A 50 6.81 -37.12 -0.42
CA MET A 50 6.72 -36.95 1.03
C MET A 50 7.65 -35.85 1.55
N ALA A 51 8.89 -35.79 1.06
CA ALA A 51 9.84 -34.74 1.43
C ALA A 51 9.34 -33.34 1.01
N ASP A 52 8.77 -33.20 -0.18
CA ASP A 52 8.17 -31.94 -0.64
C ASP A 52 6.95 -31.54 0.19
N ASN A 53 6.11 -32.51 0.58
CA ASN A 53 4.97 -32.25 1.45
C ASN A 53 5.43 -31.72 2.82
N VAL A 54 6.48 -32.30 3.42
CA VAL A 54 7.06 -31.78 4.66
C VAL A 54 7.56 -30.34 4.47
N SER A 55 8.30 -30.07 3.39
CA SER A 55 8.77 -28.72 3.10
C SER A 55 7.62 -27.73 2.92
N SER A 56 6.57 -28.13 2.22
CA SER A 56 5.36 -27.33 2.02
C SER A 56 4.62 -27.05 3.34
N MET A 57 4.51 -28.04 4.22
CA MET A 57 3.89 -27.86 5.54
C MET A 57 4.69 -26.88 6.42
N ASN A 58 6.02 -26.93 6.38
CA ASN A 58 6.86 -25.97 7.09
C ASN A 58 6.65 -24.54 6.57
N ALA A 59 6.62 -24.37 5.24
CA ALA A 59 6.36 -23.06 4.64
C ALA A 59 4.96 -22.52 4.97
N ILE A 60 3.94 -23.39 5.02
CA ILE A 60 2.59 -22.98 5.47
C ILE A 60 2.62 -22.57 6.95
N SER A 61 3.31 -23.32 7.81
CA SER A 61 3.43 -23.02 9.24
C SER A 61 4.08 -21.65 9.48
N GLU A 62 5.16 -21.33 8.77
CA GLU A 62 5.81 -20.01 8.83
C GLU A 62 4.85 -18.88 8.43
N ASN A 63 4.09 -19.08 7.34
CA ASN A 63 3.10 -18.12 6.90
C ASN A 63 1.96 -17.94 7.92
N VAL A 64 1.49 -19.02 8.54
CA VAL A 64 0.46 -18.97 9.59
C VAL A 64 0.96 -18.16 10.79
N ASN A 65 2.21 -18.36 11.22
CA ASN A 65 2.81 -17.58 12.30
C ASN A 65 2.90 -16.08 11.94
N ALA A 66 3.31 -15.75 10.72
CA ALA A 66 3.36 -14.37 10.25
C ALA A 66 1.97 -13.70 10.23
N VAL A 67 0.94 -14.44 9.78
CA VAL A 67 -0.45 -13.95 9.79
C VAL A 67 -0.98 -13.81 11.22
N ALA A 68 -0.63 -14.72 12.13
CA ALA A 68 -0.99 -14.62 13.54
C ALA A 68 -0.41 -13.36 14.19
N GLN A 69 0.88 -13.09 13.96
CA GLN A 69 1.51 -11.86 14.46
C GLN A 69 0.85 -10.61 13.89
N SER A 70 0.52 -10.63 12.60
CA SER A 70 -0.17 -9.51 11.93
C SER A 70 -1.56 -9.26 12.52
N ALA A 71 -2.33 -10.33 12.80
CA ALA A 71 -3.63 -10.23 13.45
C ALA A 71 -3.53 -9.66 14.88
N GLN A 72 -2.51 -10.06 15.64
CA GLN A 72 -2.27 -9.51 16.98
C GLN A 72 -1.94 -8.01 16.93
N ASN A 73 -1.07 -7.60 16.01
CA ASN A 73 -0.73 -6.20 15.82
C ASN A 73 -1.96 -5.37 15.43
N LEU A 74 -2.80 -5.91 14.52
CA LEU A 74 -4.05 -5.27 14.12
C LEU A 74 -5.03 -5.13 15.28
N GLY A 75 -5.13 -6.14 16.16
CA GLY A 75 -5.94 -6.07 17.37
C GLY A 75 -5.47 -4.98 18.35
N ASN A 76 -4.16 -4.82 18.53
CA ASN A 76 -3.60 -3.74 19.35
C ASN A 76 -3.92 -2.36 18.75
N LEU A 77 -3.73 -2.18 17.44
CA LEU A 77 -4.05 -0.93 16.74
C LEU A 77 -5.54 -0.59 16.82
N ALA A 78 -6.43 -1.58 16.72
CA ALA A 78 -7.86 -1.37 16.88
C ALA A 78 -8.20 -0.88 18.30
N LYS A 79 -7.55 -1.44 19.33
CA LYS A 79 -7.73 -1.01 20.72
C LYS A 79 -7.22 0.42 20.96
N GLU A 80 -6.07 0.77 20.40
CA GLU A 80 -5.54 2.14 20.47
C GLU A 80 -6.46 3.14 19.74
N SER A 81 -6.98 2.74 18.58
CA SER A 81 -7.94 3.54 17.81
C SER A 81 -9.23 3.77 18.60
N ASP A 82 -9.77 2.74 19.26
CA ASP A 82 -10.96 2.87 20.12
C ASP A 82 -10.75 3.89 21.26
N GLN A 83 -9.56 3.90 21.87
CA GLN A 83 -9.20 4.87 22.90
C GLN A 83 -9.14 6.30 22.34
N GLN A 84 -8.48 6.51 21.20
CA GLN A 84 -8.40 7.83 20.56
C GLN A 84 -9.78 8.34 20.11
N LEU A 85 -10.67 7.45 19.67
CA LEU A 85 -12.04 7.83 19.31
C LEU A 85 -12.85 8.31 20.51
N LYS A 86 -12.66 7.72 21.70
CA LYS A 86 -13.28 8.20 22.95
C LYS A 86 -12.79 9.60 23.31
N GLU A 87 -11.49 9.82 23.26
CA GLU A 87 -10.89 11.14 23.52
C GLU A 87 -11.39 12.18 22.51
N MET A 88 -11.52 11.82 21.24
CA MET A 88 -12.07 12.70 20.21
C MET A 88 -13.56 12.99 20.43
N ALA A 89 -14.34 12.02 20.94
CA ALA A 89 -15.75 12.23 21.29
C ALA A 89 -15.89 13.21 22.47
N ASP A 90 -15.06 13.05 23.50
CA ASP A 90 -15.04 13.95 24.65
C ASP A 90 -14.63 15.38 24.24
N SER A 91 -13.61 15.51 23.39
CA SER A 91 -13.17 16.80 22.84
C SER A 91 -14.25 17.47 21.98
N ALA A 92 -14.99 16.71 21.16
CA ALA A 92 -16.11 17.24 20.38
C ALA A 92 -17.22 17.78 21.30
N LYS A 93 -17.52 17.07 22.39
CA LYS A 93 -18.51 17.51 23.39
C LYS A 93 -18.08 18.77 24.15
N GLU A 94 -16.80 18.85 24.52
CA GLU A 94 -16.23 20.05 25.15
C GLU A 94 -16.30 21.24 24.18
N THR A 95 -15.93 21.03 22.92
CA THR A 95 -16.02 22.06 21.87
C THR A 95 -17.45 22.55 21.67
N ALA A 96 -18.44 21.65 21.66
CA ALA A 96 -19.86 22.03 21.59
C ALA A 96 -20.29 22.91 22.77
N THR A 97 -19.80 22.61 23.97
CA THR A 97 -20.08 23.40 25.18
C THR A 97 -19.45 24.80 25.07
N LEU A 98 -18.19 24.88 24.63
CA LEU A 98 -17.49 26.15 24.41
C LEU A 98 -18.20 27.03 23.36
N ILE A 99 -18.68 26.43 22.26
CA ILE A 99 -19.44 27.15 21.24
C ILE A 99 -20.73 27.75 21.84
N SER A 100 -21.45 26.98 22.65
CA SER A 100 -22.66 27.46 23.33
C SER A 100 -22.35 28.63 24.26
N ASP A 101 -21.28 28.55 25.05
CA ASP A 101 -20.88 29.62 25.96
C ASP A 101 -20.45 30.88 25.20
N MET A 102 -19.69 30.73 24.12
CA MET A 102 -19.29 31.85 23.26
C MET A 102 -20.48 32.50 22.55
N ALA A 103 -21.48 31.71 22.13
CA ALA A 103 -22.70 32.24 21.53
C ALA A 103 -23.49 33.09 22.54
N ASN A 104 -23.63 32.60 23.78
CA ASN A 104 -24.27 33.35 24.86
C ASN A 104 -23.52 34.66 25.17
N GLN A 105 -22.19 34.62 25.24
CA GLN A 105 -21.37 35.82 25.45
C GLN A 105 -21.48 36.81 24.29
N GLY A 106 -21.46 36.33 23.05
CA GLY A 106 -21.65 37.16 21.85
C GLY A 106 -23.00 37.88 21.88
N GLU A 107 -24.06 37.18 22.27
CA GLU A 107 -25.40 37.76 22.40
C GLU A 107 -25.49 38.81 23.51
N MET A 108 -24.82 38.60 24.65
CA MET A 108 -24.70 39.61 25.71
C MET A 108 -23.98 40.87 25.22
N ILE A 109 -22.87 40.71 24.48
CA ILE A 109 -22.12 41.85 23.92
C ILE A 109 -23.00 42.59 22.90
N ARG A 110 -23.73 41.87 22.04
CA ARG A 110 -24.67 42.44 21.08
C ARG A 110 -25.73 43.30 21.77
N HIS A 111 -26.29 42.81 22.87
CA HIS A 111 -27.27 43.54 23.67
C HIS A 111 -26.67 44.82 24.28
N GLN A 112 -25.51 44.72 24.95
CA GLN A 112 -24.83 45.87 25.56
C GLN A 112 -24.42 46.92 24.52
N ALA A 113 -23.94 46.50 23.35
CA ALA A 113 -23.61 47.41 22.25
C ALA A 113 -24.85 48.16 21.74
N HIS A 114 -26.01 47.50 21.69
CA HIS A 114 -27.27 48.13 21.31
C HIS A 114 -27.77 49.15 22.34
N GLU A 115 -27.67 48.83 23.64
CA GLU A 115 -27.96 49.77 24.72
C GLU A 115 -27.04 50.99 24.66
N ASN A 116 -25.74 50.78 24.51
CA ASN A 116 -24.75 51.86 24.39
C ASN A 116 -24.99 52.73 23.15
N ARG A 117 -25.45 52.14 22.04
CA ARG A 117 -25.83 52.89 20.83
C ARG A 117 -27.01 53.81 21.10
N THR A 118 -27.99 53.34 21.86
CA THR A 118 -29.15 54.14 22.27
C THR A 118 -28.72 55.29 23.19
N LEU A 119 -27.89 55.02 24.21
CA LEU A 119 -27.34 56.04 25.10
C LEU A 119 -26.50 57.09 24.36
N THR A 120 -25.75 56.66 23.34
CA THR A 120 -24.97 57.57 22.49
C THR A 120 -25.90 58.47 21.67
N ALA A 121 -26.97 57.93 21.10
CA ALA A 121 -27.96 58.72 20.37
C ALA A 121 -28.68 59.75 21.27
N ASP A 122 -29.01 59.37 22.51
CA ASP A 122 -29.57 60.29 23.50
C ASP A 122 -28.59 61.40 23.87
N SER A 123 -27.29 61.07 23.97
CA SER A 123 -26.21 62.03 24.21
C SER A 123 -26.06 63.01 23.04
N GLU A 124 -26.14 62.54 21.79
CA GLU A 124 -26.13 63.39 20.60
C GLU A 124 -27.29 64.41 20.62
N LYS A 125 -28.49 63.96 21.00
CA LYS A 125 -29.67 64.83 21.13
C LYS A 125 -29.48 65.88 22.23
N ALA A 126 -28.94 65.48 23.38
CA ALA A 126 -28.65 66.40 24.49
C ALA A 126 -27.59 67.43 24.11
N ILE A 127 -26.51 67.01 23.42
CA ILE A 127 -25.47 67.91 22.88
C ILE A 127 -26.10 68.91 21.90
N GLY A 128 -26.97 68.46 21.00
CA GLY A 128 -27.69 69.34 20.08
C GLY A 128 -28.51 70.44 20.78
N ALA A 129 -29.20 70.11 21.88
CA ALA A 129 -29.91 71.10 22.68
C ALA A 129 -28.96 72.11 23.36
N VAL A 130 -27.77 71.65 23.79
CA VAL A 130 -26.74 72.54 24.36
C VAL A 130 -26.15 73.46 23.28
N VAL A 131 -25.96 72.99 22.04
CA VAL A 131 -25.54 73.85 20.91
C VAL A 131 -26.53 75.00 20.72
N GLU A 132 -27.82 74.69 20.63
CA GLU A 132 -28.88 75.70 20.43
C GLU A 132 -28.94 76.71 21.58
N SER A 133 -28.87 76.23 22.82
CA SER A 133 -28.84 77.09 24.02
C SER A 133 -27.60 77.99 24.05
N THR A 134 -26.42 77.45 23.73
CA THR A 134 -25.16 78.19 23.68
C THR A 134 -25.20 79.29 22.62
N ALA A 135 -25.76 78.99 21.44
CA ALA A 135 -25.96 79.96 20.38
C ALA A 135 -26.92 81.09 20.80
N SER A 136 -28.03 80.74 21.47
CA SER A 136 -28.98 81.74 22.00
C SER A 136 -28.34 82.65 23.05
N VAL A 137 -27.51 82.11 23.96
CA VAL A 137 -26.78 82.89 24.97
C VAL A 137 -25.74 83.79 24.31
N ALA A 138 -25.01 83.30 23.31
CA ALA A 138 -24.04 84.09 22.56
C ALA A 138 -24.69 85.31 21.89
N GLU A 139 -25.88 85.13 21.32
CA GLU A 139 -26.66 86.21 20.70
C GLU A 139 -27.14 87.25 21.74
N ALA A 140 -27.67 86.79 22.88
CA ALA A 140 -28.07 87.68 23.96
C ALA A 140 -26.90 88.52 24.51
N ILE A 141 -25.71 87.93 24.62
CA ILE A 141 -24.49 88.65 25.04
C ILE A 141 -24.06 89.69 23.99
N LYS A 142 -24.14 89.36 22.69
CA LYS A 142 -23.87 90.32 21.61
C LYS A 142 -24.82 91.52 21.66
N GLN A 143 -26.11 91.27 21.87
CA GLN A 143 -27.10 92.33 22.04
C GLN A 143 -26.80 93.19 23.26
N MET A 144 -26.43 92.58 24.39
CA MET A 144 -26.03 93.30 25.61
C MET A 144 -24.81 94.19 25.38
N LEU A 145 -23.77 93.70 24.68
CA LEU A 145 -22.61 94.49 24.29
C LEU A 145 -23.01 95.71 23.46
N SER A 146 -23.87 95.52 22.46
CA SER A 146 -24.38 96.61 21.61
C SER A 146 -25.16 97.66 22.40
N VAL A 147 -26.07 97.23 23.27
CA VAL A 147 -26.86 98.13 24.13
C VAL A 147 -25.94 98.91 25.09
N SER A 148 -24.95 98.25 25.71
CA SER A 148 -24.01 98.90 26.62
C SER A 148 -23.15 99.95 25.91
N GLN A 149 -22.73 99.68 24.67
CA GLN A 149 -22.01 100.66 23.84
C GLN A 149 -22.88 101.88 23.52
N ASN A 150 -24.16 101.68 23.19
CA ASN A 150 -25.11 102.76 22.95
C ASN A 150 -25.33 103.61 24.21
N ILE A 151 -25.45 102.99 25.39
CA ILE A 151 -25.53 103.72 26.67
C ILE A 151 -24.26 104.55 26.88
N GLY A 152 -23.07 104.01 26.60
CA GLY A 152 -21.81 104.75 26.68
C GLY A 152 -21.79 106.00 25.80
N GLN A 153 -22.36 105.94 24.59
CA GLN A 153 -22.50 107.11 23.71
C GLN A 153 -23.48 108.13 24.26
N ILE A 154 -24.63 107.70 24.79
CA ILE A 154 -25.63 108.57 25.42
C ILE A 154 -25.03 109.27 26.64
N VAL A 155 -24.31 108.55 27.50
CA VAL A 155 -23.63 109.10 28.68
C VAL A 155 -22.64 110.20 28.28
N LYS A 156 -21.83 109.98 27.23
CA LYS A 156 -20.92 111.01 26.70
C LYS A 156 -21.67 112.27 26.25
N ALA A 157 -22.80 112.11 25.56
CA ALA A 157 -23.63 113.22 25.14
C ALA A 157 -24.22 113.99 26.34
N ILE A 158 -24.76 113.28 27.36
CA ILE A 158 -25.29 113.89 28.57
C ILE A 158 -24.20 114.64 29.34
N SER A 159 -23.01 114.03 29.51
CA SER A 159 -21.88 114.70 30.15
C SER A 159 -21.49 115.97 29.41
N GLY A 160 -21.43 115.93 28.08
CA GLY A 160 -21.15 117.10 27.25
C GLY A 160 -22.19 118.22 27.41
N VAL A 161 -23.49 117.87 27.44
CA VAL A 161 -24.59 118.82 27.69
C VAL A 161 -24.50 119.39 29.11
N ALA A 162 -24.20 118.56 30.11
CA ALA A 162 -24.05 118.99 31.50
C ALA A 162 -22.86 119.95 31.66
N ASP A 163 -21.71 119.65 31.04
CA ASP A 163 -20.53 120.53 31.05
C ASP A 163 -20.81 121.87 30.36
N GLN A 164 -21.49 121.86 29.21
CA GLN A 164 -21.94 123.08 28.54
C GLN A 164 -22.92 123.89 29.40
N THR A 165 -23.88 123.23 30.04
CA THR A 165 -24.87 123.88 30.92
C THR A 165 -24.21 124.46 32.17
N ASN A 166 -23.22 123.78 32.74
CA ASN A 166 -22.40 124.27 33.85
C ASN A 166 -21.61 125.53 33.45
N LEU A 167 -21.03 125.55 32.25
CA LEU A 167 -20.34 126.73 31.71
C LEU A 167 -21.32 127.90 31.45
N LEU A 168 -22.48 127.63 30.84
CA LEU A 168 -23.50 128.64 30.57
C LEU A 168 -24.06 129.25 31.86
N SER A 169 -24.38 128.42 32.84
CA SER A 169 -24.88 128.85 34.16
C SER A 169 -23.82 129.60 34.97
N LEU A 170 -22.54 129.23 34.88
CA LEU A 170 -21.45 129.99 35.47
C LEU A 170 -21.34 131.39 34.83
N ASN A 171 -21.40 131.48 33.49
CA ASN A 171 -21.41 132.77 32.79
C ASN A 171 -22.63 133.61 33.18
N ALA A 172 -23.81 132.99 33.31
CA ALA A 172 -25.03 133.65 33.76
C ALA A 172 -24.93 134.14 35.23
N ALA A 173 -24.31 133.36 36.11
CA ALA A 173 -24.08 133.75 37.51
C ALA A 173 -23.12 134.94 37.62
N ILE A 174 -22.06 134.96 36.78
CA ILE A 174 -21.13 136.10 36.66
C ILE A 174 -21.87 137.36 36.20
N GLU A 175 -22.68 137.26 35.14
CA GLU A 175 -23.42 138.42 34.60
C GLU A 175 -24.52 138.90 35.56
N ALA A 176 -25.18 137.98 36.29
CA ALA A 176 -26.14 138.31 37.33
C ALA A 176 -25.49 139.03 38.53
N ALA A 177 -24.27 138.64 38.92
CA ALA A 177 -23.49 139.37 39.93
C ALA A 177 -23.09 140.76 39.44
N ARG A 178 -22.83 140.92 38.14
CA ARG A 178 -22.47 142.19 37.49
C ARG A 178 -23.64 143.18 37.43
N ALA A 179 -24.87 142.69 37.29
CA ALA A 179 -26.09 143.50 37.27
C ALA A 179 -26.55 144.01 38.67
N GLY A 180 -25.84 143.67 39.75
CA GLY A 180 -26.12 144.17 41.10
C GLY A 180 -27.50 143.79 41.63
N GLU A 181 -28.23 144.74 42.20
CA GLU A 181 -29.58 144.50 42.79
C GLU A 181 -30.60 143.97 41.77
N ALA A 182 -30.51 144.38 40.49
CA ALA A 182 -31.42 143.95 39.43
C ALA A 182 -31.22 142.49 38.99
N GLY A 183 -30.02 141.92 39.21
CA GLY A 183 -29.65 140.55 38.82
C GLY A 183 -29.88 139.49 39.90
N ARG A 184 -30.32 139.88 41.09
CA ARG A 184 -30.33 139.03 42.29
C ARG A 184 -31.22 137.78 42.15
N GLY A 185 -32.37 137.89 41.48
CA GLY A 185 -33.23 136.73 41.17
C GLY A 185 -32.63 135.80 40.12
N PHE A 186 -31.95 136.37 39.10
CA PHE A 186 -31.25 135.61 38.07
C PHE A 186 -30.03 134.86 38.62
N ALA A 187 -29.31 135.43 39.58
CA ALA A 187 -28.15 134.80 40.23
C ALA A 187 -28.54 133.50 40.95
N VAL A 188 -29.70 133.49 41.64
CA VAL A 188 -30.23 132.29 42.31
C VAL A 188 -30.59 131.20 41.30
N VAL A 189 -31.24 131.56 40.19
CA VAL A 189 -31.58 130.61 39.12
C VAL A 189 -30.32 130.05 38.46
N ALA A 190 -29.33 130.90 38.16
CA ALA A 190 -28.07 130.48 37.56
C ALA A 190 -27.29 129.51 38.46
N GLU A 191 -27.23 129.77 39.78
CA GLU A 191 -26.57 128.85 40.71
C GLU A 191 -27.33 127.51 40.85
N GLU A 192 -28.66 127.51 40.82
CA GLU A 192 -29.45 126.28 40.85
C GLU A 192 -29.27 125.46 39.56
N VAL A 193 -29.24 126.12 38.38
CA VAL A 193 -28.93 125.46 37.10
C VAL A 193 -27.51 124.89 37.09
N ARG A 194 -26.53 125.62 37.66
CA ARG A 194 -25.15 125.15 37.80
C ARG A 194 -25.08 123.89 38.66
N LYS A 195 -25.77 123.89 39.80
CA LYS A 195 -25.86 122.73 40.69
C LYS A 195 -26.52 121.53 40.01
N LEU A 196 -27.60 121.74 39.27
CA LEU A 196 -28.26 120.69 38.47
C LEU A 196 -27.34 120.14 37.36
N ALA A 197 -26.55 120.99 36.71
CA ALA A 197 -25.58 120.58 35.70
C ALA A 197 -24.46 119.71 36.30
N VAL A 198 -23.89 120.12 37.44
CA VAL A 198 -22.88 119.31 38.16
C VAL A 198 -23.46 117.98 38.62
N GLN A 199 -24.67 117.97 39.17
CA GLN A 199 -25.36 116.74 39.56
C GLN A 199 -25.65 115.82 38.36
N SER A 200 -26.03 116.40 37.21
CA SER A 200 -26.27 115.66 35.97
C SER A 200 -24.99 115.04 35.42
N ALA A 201 -23.87 115.76 35.44
CA ALA A 201 -22.56 115.23 35.06
C ALA A 201 -22.12 114.08 35.99
N GLN A 202 -22.33 114.22 37.30
CA GLN A 202 -22.01 113.18 38.28
C GLN A 202 -22.87 111.93 38.09
N ALA A 203 -24.19 112.08 37.86
CA ALA A 203 -25.08 110.97 37.54
C ALA A 203 -24.70 110.30 36.22
N ALA A 204 -24.38 111.08 35.18
CA ALA A 204 -23.91 110.55 33.90
C ALA A 204 -22.62 109.73 34.07
N SER A 205 -21.65 110.22 34.87
CA SER A 205 -20.41 109.50 35.19
C SER A 205 -20.67 108.17 35.90
N GLN A 206 -21.62 108.12 36.84
CA GLN A 206 -22.04 106.88 37.51
C GLN A 206 -22.67 105.90 36.51
N ILE A 207 -23.57 106.37 35.63
CA ILE A 207 -24.17 105.54 34.58
C ILE A 207 -23.10 105.02 33.62
N GLY A 208 -22.13 105.85 33.23
CA GLY A 208 -21.01 105.43 32.39
C GLY A 208 -20.16 104.34 33.03
N SER A 209 -19.89 104.46 34.32
CA SER A 209 -19.16 103.43 35.08
C SER A 209 -19.93 102.10 35.12
N LEU A 210 -21.26 102.14 35.30
CA LEU A 210 -22.12 100.96 35.24
C LEU A 210 -22.15 100.35 33.83
N ALA A 211 -22.27 101.16 32.78
CA ALA A 211 -22.25 100.70 31.40
C ALA A 211 -20.93 100.02 31.03
N GLN A 212 -19.80 100.56 31.49
CA GLN A 212 -18.48 99.95 31.32
C GLN A 212 -18.37 98.62 32.09
N ALA A 213 -18.90 98.55 33.31
CA ALA A 213 -18.93 97.30 34.08
C ALA A 213 -19.76 96.21 33.39
N ILE A 214 -20.91 96.58 32.81
CA ILE A 214 -21.75 95.68 31.99
C ILE A 214 -20.98 95.21 30.75
N GLN A 215 -20.30 96.12 30.04
CA GLN A 215 -19.53 95.78 28.84
C GLN A 215 -18.39 94.80 29.17
N ASN A 216 -17.60 95.08 30.21
CA ASN A 216 -16.52 94.18 30.66
C ASN A 216 -17.05 92.80 31.07
N THR A 217 -18.25 92.74 31.70
CA THR A 217 -18.88 91.48 32.09
C THR A 217 -19.37 90.71 30.86
N ALA A 218 -19.97 91.40 29.89
CA ALA A 218 -20.43 90.81 28.65
C ALA A 218 -19.27 90.28 27.78
N GLU A 219 -18.13 90.99 27.71
CA GLU A 219 -16.92 90.51 27.01
C GLU A 219 -16.36 89.22 27.65
N LYS A 220 -16.34 89.15 28.98
CA LYS A 220 -15.97 87.92 29.71
C LYS A 220 -16.96 86.79 29.43
N GLY A 221 -18.26 87.10 29.40
CA GLY A 221 -19.31 86.15 29.04
C GLY A 221 -19.14 85.61 27.61
N TYR A 222 -18.83 86.49 26.66
CA TYR A 222 -18.57 86.14 25.27
C TYR A 222 -17.33 85.25 25.12
N THR A 223 -16.26 85.52 25.86
CA THR A 223 -15.08 84.64 25.85
C THR A 223 -15.44 83.24 26.37
N ARG A 224 -16.22 83.15 27.44
CA ARG A 224 -16.69 81.87 28.00
C ARG A 224 -17.64 81.13 27.06
N ILE A 225 -18.50 81.82 26.32
CA ILE A 225 -19.42 81.18 25.38
C ILE A 225 -18.67 80.60 24.18
N ASN A 226 -17.64 81.28 23.66
CA ASN A 226 -16.79 80.73 22.61
C ASN A 226 -16.03 79.47 23.07
N MET A 227 -15.56 79.44 24.32
CA MET A 227 -14.95 78.23 24.89
C MET A 227 -15.97 77.09 25.03
N ALA A 228 -17.20 77.40 25.42
CA ALA A 228 -18.28 76.41 25.50
C ALA A 228 -18.63 75.84 24.12
N GLU A 229 -18.71 76.69 23.09
CA GLU A 229 -18.97 76.28 21.70
C GLU A 229 -17.91 75.29 21.18
N GLN A 230 -16.63 75.54 21.47
CA GLN A 230 -15.54 74.61 21.14
C GLN A 230 -15.69 73.28 21.87
N ALA A 231 -15.98 73.29 23.17
CA ALA A 231 -16.15 72.08 23.97
C ALA A 231 -17.34 71.23 23.49
N VAL A 232 -18.44 71.87 23.11
CA VAL A 232 -19.63 71.20 22.58
C VAL A 232 -19.36 70.60 21.20
N THR A 233 -18.63 71.30 20.33
CA THR A 233 -18.20 70.77 19.03
C THR A 233 -17.34 69.51 19.20
N GLN A 234 -16.40 69.53 20.15
CA GLN A 234 -15.58 68.37 20.48
C GLN A 234 -16.41 67.20 21.04
N ALA A 235 -17.41 67.48 21.89
CA ALA A 235 -18.32 66.47 22.41
C ALA A 235 -19.16 65.82 21.29
N GLN A 236 -19.59 66.61 20.29
CA GLN A 236 -20.31 66.10 19.13
C GLN A 236 -19.44 65.15 18.29
N ASP A 237 -18.20 65.53 17.97
CA ASP A 237 -17.25 64.67 17.26
C ASP A 237 -16.98 63.36 18.01
N GLN A 238 -16.77 63.43 19.32
CA GLN A 238 -16.55 62.26 20.17
C GLN A 238 -17.77 61.32 20.16
N SER A 239 -18.99 61.87 20.16
CA SER A 239 -20.22 61.07 20.11
C SER A 239 -20.38 60.35 18.77
N LEU A 240 -20.09 61.04 17.66
CA LEU A 240 -20.11 60.44 16.31
C LEU A 240 -19.12 59.28 16.20
N ARG A 241 -17.90 59.45 16.72
CA ARG A 241 -16.87 58.40 16.75
C ARG A 241 -17.27 57.22 17.62
N SER A 242 -17.91 57.45 18.77
CA SER A 242 -18.44 56.38 19.61
C SER A 242 -19.52 55.57 18.88
N ARG A 243 -20.41 56.24 18.15
CA ARG A 243 -21.46 55.58 17.34
C ARG A 243 -20.85 54.70 16.24
N GLU A 244 -19.86 55.20 15.50
CA GLU A 244 -19.16 54.42 14.47
C GLU A 244 -18.43 53.20 15.06
N GLY A 245 -17.80 53.37 16.23
CA GLY A 245 -17.17 52.27 16.96
C GLY A 245 -18.17 51.19 17.39
N LEU A 246 -19.36 51.59 17.84
CA LEU A 246 -20.44 50.67 18.22
C LEU A 246 -21.02 49.93 17.00
N ASP A 247 -21.20 50.59 15.86
CA ASP A 247 -21.63 49.93 14.63
C ASP A 247 -20.60 48.90 14.14
N THR A 248 -19.31 49.23 14.25
CA THR A 248 -18.22 48.29 13.94
C THR A 248 -18.23 47.09 14.89
N MET A 249 -18.42 47.32 16.19
CA MET A 249 -18.54 46.25 17.19
C MET A 249 -19.72 45.33 16.91
N LEU A 250 -20.90 45.89 16.60
CA LEU A 250 -22.10 45.10 16.27
C LEU A 250 -21.85 44.20 15.05
N ASN A 251 -21.26 44.74 13.99
CA ASN A 251 -20.92 43.95 12.80
C ASN A 251 -19.91 42.82 13.12
N ALA A 252 -18.90 43.12 13.93
CA ALA A 252 -17.90 42.12 14.34
C ALA A 252 -18.54 40.99 15.16
N VAL A 253 -19.44 41.32 16.10
CA VAL A 253 -20.16 40.33 16.91
C VAL A 253 -21.07 39.46 16.05
N THR A 254 -21.80 40.04 15.09
CA THR A 254 -22.59 39.27 14.12
C THR A 254 -21.73 38.27 13.36
N GLY A 255 -20.57 38.69 12.85
CA GLY A 255 -19.64 37.80 12.15
C GLY A 255 -19.07 36.68 13.04
N VAL A 256 -18.87 36.93 14.35
CA VAL A 256 -18.47 35.89 15.31
C VAL A 256 -19.59 34.88 15.51
N LEU A 257 -20.84 35.33 15.68
CA LEU A 257 -21.99 34.45 15.86
C LEU A 257 -22.24 33.55 14.63
N GLU A 258 -22.07 34.08 13.42
CA GLU A 258 -22.14 33.28 12.18
C GLU A 258 -21.09 32.17 12.14
N LYS A 259 -19.83 32.50 12.45
CA LYS A 259 -18.73 31.52 12.52
C LYS A 259 -18.95 30.46 13.60
N LEU A 260 -19.55 30.83 14.74
CA LEU A 260 -19.91 29.87 15.79
C LEU A 260 -20.98 28.89 15.29
N SER A 261 -21.96 29.35 14.51
CA SER A 261 -22.96 28.48 13.89
C SER A 261 -22.34 27.51 12.88
N GLU A 262 -21.39 27.96 12.06
CA GLU A 262 -20.64 27.10 11.14
C GLU A 262 -19.83 26.06 11.91
N THR A 263 -19.10 26.49 12.95
CA THR A 263 -18.30 25.60 13.80
C THR A 263 -19.17 24.55 14.49
N SER A 264 -20.36 24.92 14.95
CA SER A 264 -21.33 23.98 15.54
C SER A 264 -21.72 22.87 14.56
N SER A 265 -21.93 23.21 13.30
CA SER A 265 -22.26 22.24 12.24
C SER A 265 -21.11 21.27 12.00
N ILE A 266 -19.87 21.77 11.98
CA ILE A 266 -18.65 20.95 11.84
C ILE A 266 -18.52 19.97 13.01
N VAL A 267 -18.80 20.40 14.25
CA VAL A 267 -18.75 19.54 15.43
C VAL A 267 -19.79 18.42 15.37
N LEU A 268 -20.99 18.68 14.85
CA LEU A 268 -22.02 17.65 14.63
C LEU A 268 -21.61 16.64 13.55
N GLU A 269 -20.99 17.10 12.46
CA GLU A 269 -20.44 16.22 11.44
C GLU A 269 -19.31 15.36 12.01
N GLN A 270 -18.41 15.95 12.80
CA GLN A 270 -17.32 15.26 13.47
C GLN A 270 -17.85 14.15 14.40
N ALA A 271 -18.91 14.40 15.17
CA ALA A 271 -19.57 13.37 15.99
C ALA A 271 -20.07 12.18 15.15
N THR A 272 -20.63 12.45 13.97
CA THR A 272 -21.09 11.41 13.03
C THR A 272 -19.92 10.60 12.46
N VAL A 273 -18.80 11.25 12.17
CA VAL A 273 -17.58 10.58 11.69
C VAL A 273 -16.99 9.70 12.78
N ILE A 274 -16.92 10.17 14.03
CA ILE A 274 -16.45 9.38 15.18
C ILE A 274 -17.25 8.08 15.30
N GLU A 275 -18.58 8.15 15.21
CA GLU A 275 -19.45 6.97 15.30
C GLU A 275 -19.17 5.95 14.17
N LYS A 276 -19.00 6.44 12.93
CA LYS A 276 -18.66 5.58 11.77
C LYS A 276 -17.31 4.89 11.95
N VAL A 277 -16.30 5.61 12.41
CA VAL A 277 -14.96 5.04 12.63
C VAL A 277 -14.97 4.08 13.82
N SER A 278 -15.75 4.36 14.87
CA SER A 278 -15.93 3.45 16.01
C SER A 278 -16.56 2.13 15.57
N LYS A 279 -17.60 2.18 14.74
CA LYS A 279 -18.21 0.97 14.16
C LYS A 279 -17.20 0.17 13.33
N ALA A 280 -16.45 0.84 12.43
CA ALA A 280 -15.42 0.18 11.62
C ALA A 280 -14.32 -0.47 12.49
N THR A 281 -13.93 0.18 13.59
CA THR A 281 -12.96 -0.35 14.56
C THR A 281 -13.51 -1.60 15.27
N GLY A 282 -14.81 -1.61 15.59
CA GLY A 282 -15.50 -2.80 16.09
C GLY A 282 -15.47 -3.96 15.09
N GLU A 283 -15.79 -3.70 13.82
CA GLU A 283 -15.73 -4.70 12.75
C GLU A 283 -14.32 -5.28 12.54
N ILE A 284 -13.27 -4.46 12.69
CA ILE A 284 -11.87 -4.92 12.67
C ILE A 284 -11.60 -5.87 13.83
N THR A 285 -12.10 -5.56 15.03
CA THR A 285 -11.93 -6.41 16.22
C THR A 285 -12.56 -7.79 16.01
N ASP A 286 -13.78 -7.83 15.46
CA ASP A 286 -14.47 -9.08 15.12
C ASP A 286 -13.71 -9.87 14.04
N LEU A 287 -13.16 -9.18 13.05
CA LEU A 287 -12.35 -9.80 12.00
C LEU A 287 -11.07 -10.44 12.57
N VAL A 288 -10.40 -9.75 13.50
CA VAL A 288 -9.20 -10.28 14.19
C VAL A 288 -9.55 -11.55 14.98
N LEU A 289 -10.68 -11.58 15.69
CA LEU A 289 -11.16 -12.76 16.41
C LEU A 289 -11.47 -13.92 15.46
N SER A 290 -12.16 -13.63 14.34
CA SER A 290 -12.44 -14.63 13.30
C SER A 290 -11.16 -15.20 12.69
N GLN A 291 -10.17 -14.34 12.42
CA GLN A 291 -8.89 -14.72 11.86
C GLN A 291 -8.11 -15.63 12.81
N SER A 292 -8.10 -15.31 14.11
CA SER A 292 -7.46 -16.14 15.14
C SER A 292 -8.04 -17.56 15.17
N ASN A 293 -9.37 -17.70 15.11
CA ASN A 293 -10.03 -19.00 15.03
C ASN A 293 -9.66 -19.78 13.76
N LYS A 294 -9.60 -19.11 12.60
CA LYS A 294 -9.17 -19.75 11.34
C LYS A 294 -7.73 -20.23 11.41
N LEU A 295 -6.82 -19.45 11.99
CA LEU A 295 -5.42 -19.83 12.14
C LEU A 295 -5.26 -21.06 13.06
N SER A 296 -6.05 -21.13 14.14
CA SER A 296 -6.09 -22.31 15.01
C SER A 296 -6.47 -23.59 14.22
N ASN A 297 -7.51 -23.51 13.37
CA ASN A 297 -7.92 -24.63 12.53
C ASN A 297 -6.86 -25.03 11.49
N ILE A 298 -6.16 -24.05 10.91
CA ILE A 298 -5.06 -24.33 9.97
C ILE A 298 -3.92 -25.04 10.70
N ASN A 299 -3.52 -24.60 11.90
CA ASN A 299 -2.49 -25.26 12.70
C ASN A 299 -2.86 -26.71 13.02
N ALA A 300 -4.12 -26.99 13.40
CA ALA A 300 -4.59 -28.36 13.60
C ALA A 300 -4.46 -29.20 12.32
N SER A 301 -4.79 -28.62 11.16
CA SER A 301 -4.69 -29.29 9.86
C SER A 301 -3.23 -29.58 9.46
N ILE A 302 -2.31 -28.66 9.71
CA ILE A 302 -0.86 -28.85 9.50
C ILE A 302 -0.35 -30.03 10.35
N GLN A 303 -0.78 -30.11 11.61
CA GLN A 303 -0.39 -31.21 12.50
C GLN A 303 -0.91 -32.55 11.99
N GLU A 304 -2.17 -32.61 11.53
CA GLU A 304 -2.77 -33.82 10.96
C GLU A 304 -2.06 -34.26 9.67
N GLN A 305 -1.74 -33.31 8.79
CA GLN A 305 -0.98 -33.59 7.56
C GLN A 305 0.43 -34.09 7.88
N THR A 306 1.11 -33.50 8.85
CA THR A 306 2.44 -33.92 9.29
C THR A 306 2.42 -35.38 9.76
N ASN A 307 1.42 -35.75 10.57
CA ASN A 307 1.25 -37.13 11.02
C ASN A 307 0.97 -38.09 9.86
N THR A 308 0.16 -37.66 8.88
CA THR A 308 -0.18 -38.46 7.69
C THR A 308 1.04 -38.70 6.79
N VAL A 309 1.89 -37.67 6.61
CA VAL A 309 3.13 -37.75 5.84
C VAL A 309 4.14 -38.66 6.53
N ALA A 310 4.27 -38.58 7.86
CA ALA A 310 5.12 -39.50 8.63
C ALA A 310 4.68 -40.96 8.47
N ALA A 311 3.38 -41.25 8.67
CA ALA A 311 2.85 -42.60 8.49
C ALA A 311 2.99 -43.13 7.05
N SER A 312 2.88 -42.25 6.06
CA SER A 312 3.08 -42.61 4.64
C SER A 312 4.55 -42.91 4.34
N THR A 313 5.48 -42.15 4.93
CA THR A 313 6.92 -42.39 4.83
C THR A 313 7.30 -43.76 5.39
N ASP A 314 6.72 -44.15 6.53
CA ASP A 314 6.92 -45.48 7.12
C ASP A 314 6.39 -46.59 6.20
N ARG A 315 5.19 -46.40 5.62
CA ARG A 315 4.62 -47.37 4.66
C ARG A 315 5.46 -47.53 3.40
N VAL A 316 5.99 -46.44 2.85
CA VAL A 316 6.87 -46.47 1.67
C VAL A 316 8.17 -47.20 2.00
N THR A 317 8.75 -46.96 3.18
CA THR A 317 9.95 -47.66 3.65
C THR A 317 9.71 -49.16 3.82
N ASN A 318 8.54 -49.55 4.33
CA ASN A 318 8.14 -50.96 4.41
C ASN A 318 7.95 -51.60 3.03
N LEU A 319 7.33 -50.90 2.08
CA LEU A 319 7.17 -51.37 0.70
C LEU A 319 8.51 -51.62 0.02
N GLU A 320 9.47 -50.70 0.19
CA GLU A 320 10.83 -50.84 -0.35
C GLU A 320 11.57 -52.06 0.26
N SER A 321 11.44 -52.27 1.57
CA SER A 321 11.99 -53.45 2.25
C SER A 321 11.39 -54.75 1.71
N MET A 322 10.07 -54.79 1.50
CA MET A 322 9.37 -55.94 0.91
C MET A 322 9.79 -56.16 -0.54
N ALA A 323 9.88 -55.09 -1.35
CA ALA A 323 10.35 -55.13 -2.73
C ALA A 323 11.75 -55.72 -2.81
N THR A 324 12.67 -55.22 -1.98
CA THR A 324 14.06 -55.71 -1.90
C THR A 324 14.12 -57.19 -1.50
N MET A 325 13.32 -57.62 -0.53
CA MET A 325 13.25 -59.02 -0.11
C MET A 325 12.75 -59.93 -1.23
N LEU A 326 11.67 -59.53 -1.92
CA LEU A 326 11.12 -60.26 -3.04
C LEU A 326 12.10 -60.30 -4.22
N GLN A 327 12.80 -59.20 -4.49
CA GLN A 327 13.81 -59.11 -5.54
C GLN A 327 14.91 -60.12 -5.29
N LYS A 328 15.44 -60.18 -4.05
CA LYS A 328 16.49 -61.13 -3.66
C LYS A 328 16.05 -62.59 -3.86
N LYS A 329 14.80 -62.93 -3.48
CA LYS A 329 14.23 -64.28 -3.66
C LYS A 329 13.98 -64.63 -5.13
N ALA A 330 13.47 -63.69 -5.93
CA ALA A 330 13.23 -63.90 -7.35
C ALA A 330 14.54 -64.03 -8.14
N LEU A 331 15.56 -63.27 -7.78
CA LEU A 331 16.89 -63.32 -8.42
C LEU A 331 17.63 -64.61 -8.15
N SER A 332 17.65 -65.11 -6.91
CA SER A 332 18.32 -66.36 -6.57
C SER A 332 17.77 -67.57 -7.34
N ALA A 333 16.55 -67.47 -7.88
CA ALA A 333 15.91 -68.51 -8.68
C ALA A 333 16.16 -68.37 -10.20
N LEU A 334 16.77 -67.28 -10.66
CA LEU A 334 16.95 -66.92 -12.07
C LEU A 334 18.43 -66.82 -12.52
N GLU A 335 19.40 -67.11 -11.65
CA GLU A 335 20.84 -66.90 -11.89
C GLU A 335 21.41 -67.65 -13.12
N SER A 336 20.75 -68.69 -13.64
CA SER A 336 21.25 -69.51 -14.75
C SER A 336 20.98 -68.97 -16.16
N SER A 337 20.38 -67.78 -16.32
CA SER A 337 19.87 -67.28 -17.61
C SER A 337 20.20 -65.79 -17.91
N SER A 338 21.15 -65.17 -17.21
CA SER A 338 21.40 -63.73 -17.33
C SER A 338 22.27 -63.38 -18.57
N SER A 339 21.92 -62.34 -19.33
CA SER A 339 22.62 -61.96 -20.58
C SER A 339 23.96 -61.25 -20.36
N LEU A 340 24.12 -60.48 -19.27
CA LEU A 340 25.29 -59.62 -19.05
C LEU A 340 25.89 -59.80 -17.64
N HIS A 341 27.16 -60.24 -17.58
CA HIS A 341 27.92 -60.47 -16.35
C HIS A 341 29.20 -59.64 -16.31
N ILE A 342 29.64 -59.23 -15.10
CA ILE A 342 30.93 -58.52 -14.90
C ILE A 342 32.09 -59.31 -15.52
N ARG A 343 32.11 -60.63 -15.33
CA ARG A 343 33.15 -61.52 -15.87
C ARG A 343 33.23 -61.46 -17.40
N THR A 344 32.08 -61.58 -18.07
CA THR A 344 31.99 -61.55 -19.54
C THR A 344 32.49 -60.23 -20.11
N VAL A 345 32.14 -59.10 -19.48
CA VAL A 345 32.63 -57.78 -19.90
C VAL A 345 34.14 -57.64 -19.69
N LYS A 346 34.68 -58.16 -18.58
CA LYS A 346 36.13 -58.18 -18.33
C LYS A 346 36.90 -59.06 -19.31
N GLU A 347 36.38 -60.24 -19.65
CA GLU A 347 36.97 -61.15 -20.65
C GLU A 347 36.91 -60.55 -22.06
N LYS A 348 35.84 -59.81 -22.39
CA LYS A 348 35.68 -59.04 -23.63
C LYS A 348 36.66 -57.86 -23.72
N GLY A 349 37.12 -57.33 -22.59
CA GLY A 349 38.11 -56.23 -22.52
C GLY A 349 37.55 -54.83 -22.82
N TYR A 350 36.26 -54.74 -23.15
CA TYR A 350 35.55 -53.49 -23.37
C TYR A 350 34.07 -53.60 -22.97
N ILE A 351 33.47 -52.47 -22.60
CA ILE A 351 32.02 -52.33 -22.44
C ILE A 351 31.48 -51.43 -23.54
N SER A 352 30.45 -51.90 -24.25
CA SER A 352 29.72 -51.14 -25.25
C SER A 352 28.53 -50.41 -24.60
N ILE A 353 28.54 -49.09 -24.62
CA ILE A 353 27.50 -48.26 -24.00
C ILE A 353 26.77 -47.47 -25.07
N GLY A 354 25.46 -47.69 -25.18
CA GLY A 354 24.59 -46.95 -26.07
C GLY A 354 24.34 -45.53 -25.56
N ILE A 355 24.48 -44.55 -26.45
CA ILE A 355 24.15 -43.14 -26.18
C ILE A 355 23.32 -42.61 -27.36
N ASP A 356 22.26 -41.85 -27.06
CA ASP A 356 21.45 -41.16 -28.06
C ASP A 356 22.32 -40.31 -29.00
N HIS A 357 22.14 -40.48 -30.30
CA HIS A 357 22.87 -39.77 -31.35
C HIS A 357 22.35 -38.34 -31.58
N SER A 358 21.41 -37.89 -30.74
CA SER A 358 20.95 -36.50 -30.66
C SER A 358 21.78 -35.70 -29.65
N ASP A 359 21.82 -34.37 -29.78
CA ASP A 359 22.44 -33.51 -28.75
C ASP A 359 21.45 -33.20 -27.61
N TRP A 360 21.79 -33.56 -26.38
CA TRP A 360 21.00 -33.31 -25.16
C TRP A 360 21.68 -32.32 -24.21
N GLY A 361 22.20 -31.23 -24.78
CA GLY A 361 22.86 -30.19 -24.00
C GLY A 361 24.10 -30.73 -23.27
N LEU A 362 24.23 -30.47 -21.97
CA LEU A 362 25.38 -30.92 -21.17
C LEU A 362 25.35 -32.41 -20.80
N PHE A 363 24.29 -33.15 -21.13
CA PHE A 363 24.22 -34.60 -20.90
C PHE A 363 25.07 -35.38 -21.89
N HIS A 364 24.88 -35.14 -23.19
CA HIS A 364 25.74 -35.63 -24.24
C HIS A 364 25.58 -34.75 -25.49
N PHE A 365 26.70 -34.49 -26.16
CA PHE A 365 26.75 -33.74 -27.41
C PHE A 365 27.85 -34.29 -28.32
N TRP A 366 27.56 -34.36 -29.62
CA TRP A 366 28.41 -35.02 -30.61
C TRP A 366 29.29 -34.00 -31.38
N LYS A 367 30.59 -34.28 -31.43
CA LYS A 367 31.61 -33.56 -32.21
C LYS A 367 32.18 -34.49 -33.28
N GLY A 368 31.45 -34.63 -34.39
CA GLY A 368 31.74 -35.64 -35.40
C GLY A 368 31.51 -37.04 -34.83
N THR A 369 32.54 -37.89 -34.80
CA THR A 369 32.44 -39.27 -34.26
C THR A 369 32.70 -39.38 -32.76
N ARG A 370 32.94 -38.26 -32.06
CA ARG A 370 33.23 -38.22 -30.63
C ARG A 370 32.06 -37.60 -29.86
N VAL A 371 31.70 -38.17 -28.72
CA VAL A 371 30.68 -37.62 -27.81
C VAL A 371 31.33 -37.14 -26.51
N GLU A 372 30.81 -36.06 -25.93
CA GLU A 372 31.21 -35.51 -24.62
C GLU A 372 29.96 -35.17 -23.82
N GLY A 373 30.03 -35.16 -22.48
CA GLY A 373 28.90 -34.78 -21.61
C GLY A 373 28.82 -35.61 -20.34
N LEU A 374 27.83 -35.31 -19.49
CA LEU A 374 27.58 -36.03 -18.23
C LEU A 374 27.38 -37.54 -18.43
N ASP A 375 26.59 -37.94 -19.42
CA ASP A 375 26.31 -39.35 -19.72
C ASP A 375 27.58 -40.09 -20.14
N VAL A 376 28.45 -39.41 -20.89
CA VAL A 376 29.74 -39.95 -21.34
C VAL A 376 30.72 -40.07 -20.19
N ASP A 377 30.78 -39.09 -19.29
CA ASP A 377 31.60 -39.18 -18.08
C ASP A 377 31.10 -40.28 -17.14
N LEU A 378 29.79 -40.48 -17.04
CA LEU A 378 29.21 -41.60 -16.31
C LEU A 378 29.58 -42.94 -16.96
N ALA A 379 29.47 -43.04 -18.29
CA ALA A 379 29.92 -44.20 -19.07
C ALA A 379 31.41 -44.51 -18.85
N GLN A 380 32.26 -43.47 -18.85
CA GLN A 380 33.68 -43.59 -18.58
C GLN A 380 33.95 -44.03 -17.13
N ALA A 381 33.18 -43.51 -16.16
CA ALA A 381 33.29 -43.94 -14.77
C ALA A 381 32.92 -45.42 -14.59
N VAL A 382 31.89 -45.89 -15.29
CA VAL A 382 31.49 -47.31 -15.33
C VAL A 382 32.60 -48.18 -15.93
N ALA A 383 33.10 -47.83 -17.12
CA ALA A 383 34.17 -48.59 -17.79
C ALA A 383 35.46 -48.63 -16.95
N SER A 384 35.84 -47.49 -16.35
CA SER A 384 37.03 -47.37 -15.49
C SER A 384 36.91 -48.23 -14.22
N ALA A 385 35.72 -48.27 -13.60
CA ALA A 385 35.47 -49.11 -12.44
C ALA A 385 35.48 -50.60 -12.78
N LEU A 386 35.05 -50.97 -13.99
CA LEU A 386 35.15 -52.34 -14.51
C LEU A 386 36.58 -52.73 -14.90
N GLY A 387 37.47 -51.75 -15.10
CA GLY A 387 38.84 -51.98 -15.57
C GLY A 387 38.92 -52.36 -17.06
N VAL A 388 37.97 -51.89 -17.86
CA VAL A 388 37.87 -52.19 -19.30
C VAL A 388 37.83 -50.90 -20.12
N SER A 389 38.03 -51.00 -21.44
CA SER A 389 37.89 -49.86 -22.34
C SER A 389 36.41 -49.53 -22.62
N LEU A 390 36.11 -48.26 -22.88
CA LEU A 390 34.77 -47.79 -23.24
C LEU A 390 34.60 -47.80 -24.77
N GLN A 391 33.55 -48.46 -25.27
CA GLN A 391 33.09 -48.32 -26.64
C GLN A 391 31.72 -47.63 -26.64
N VAL A 392 31.62 -46.43 -27.18
CA VAL A 392 30.34 -45.74 -27.33
C VAL A 392 29.65 -46.24 -28.59
N VAL A 393 28.37 -46.60 -28.48
CA VAL A 393 27.51 -46.99 -29.60
C VAL A 393 26.46 -45.90 -29.81
N PRO A 394 26.48 -45.16 -30.94
CA PRO A 394 25.44 -44.18 -31.24
C PRO A 394 24.10 -44.90 -31.49
N LEU A 395 23.03 -44.45 -30.84
CA LEU A 395 21.70 -45.00 -30.97
C LEU A 395 20.71 -43.94 -31.45
N GLU A 396 19.82 -44.34 -32.36
CA GLU A 396 18.79 -43.46 -32.92
C GLU A 396 17.42 -43.69 -32.25
N TRP A 397 16.50 -42.74 -32.45
CA TRP A 397 15.09 -42.94 -32.13
C TRP A 397 14.41 -43.74 -33.25
N GLY A 398 13.81 -44.88 -32.92
CA GLY A 398 13.21 -45.79 -33.92
C GLY A 398 12.36 -46.92 -33.31
N LYS A 399 11.57 -47.62 -34.13
CA LYS A 399 10.48 -48.50 -33.65
C LYS A 399 10.93 -49.94 -33.42
N GLY A 400 12.23 -50.17 -33.19
CA GLY A 400 12.79 -51.50 -32.90
C GLY A 400 13.71 -52.05 -33.98
N GLU A 401 14.11 -51.21 -34.95
CA GLU A 401 15.22 -51.53 -35.85
C GLU A 401 16.56 -51.57 -35.09
N GLU A 402 17.53 -52.35 -35.58
CA GLU A 402 18.87 -52.44 -34.98
C GLU A 402 19.54 -51.06 -34.90
N GLY A 403 20.11 -50.72 -33.75
CA GLY A 403 20.67 -49.39 -33.49
C GLY A 403 19.65 -48.34 -33.01
N THR A 404 18.41 -48.74 -32.70
CA THR A 404 17.38 -47.84 -32.15
C THR A 404 17.03 -48.15 -30.69
N MET A 405 16.64 -47.14 -29.90
CA MET A 405 16.37 -47.31 -28.47
C MET A 405 14.88 -47.38 -28.09
N THR A 406 13.96 -46.83 -28.90
CA THR A 406 12.54 -46.75 -28.51
C THR A 406 11.73 -48.03 -28.73
N GLY A 407 12.15 -48.92 -29.64
CA GLY A 407 11.51 -50.23 -29.80
C GLY A 407 11.67 -51.15 -28.59
N ILE A 408 12.58 -50.83 -27.67
CA ILE A 408 12.76 -51.51 -26.39
C ILE A 408 11.49 -51.39 -25.53
N TRP A 409 10.83 -50.24 -25.56
CA TRP A 409 9.58 -49.97 -24.82
C TRP A 409 8.38 -50.74 -25.37
N GLU A 410 8.47 -51.17 -26.62
CA GLU A 410 7.43 -51.95 -27.31
C GLU A 410 7.74 -53.46 -27.31
N GLY A 411 8.81 -53.88 -26.61
CA GLY A 411 9.22 -55.27 -26.48
C GLY A 411 9.84 -55.89 -27.74
N LYS A 412 10.36 -55.07 -28.68
CA LYS A 412 10.81 -55.52 -30.00
C LYS A 412 12.28 -55.98 -30.10
N GLY A 413 13.09 -55.75 -29.07
CA GLY A 413 14.49 -56.21 -29.01
C GLY A 413 15.43 -55.23 -28.30
N TRP A 414 16.63 -55.69 -27.94
CA TRP A 414 17.70 -54.87 -27.33
C TRP A 414 18.80 -54.60 -28.38
N PRO A 415 19.26 -53.34 -28.56
CA PRO A 415 20.25 -52.99 -29.58
C PRO A 415 21.65 -53.54 -29.23
N SER A 416 22.55 -53.60 -30.21
CA SER A 416 23.94 -54.08 -30.06
C SER A 416 24.82 -53.20 -29.16
N CYS A 417 24.51 -53.19 -27.87
CA CYS A 417 25.27 -52.56 -26.78
C CYS A 417 25.01 -53.32 -25.47
N ASP A 418 25.88 -53.14 -24.47
CA ASP A 418 25.75 -53.84 -23.19
C ASP A 418 24.77 -53.10 -22.25
N ILE A 419 24.82 -51.76 -22.20
CA ILE A 419 23.90 -50.88 -21.42
C ILE A 419 23.65 -49.57 -22.17
N ILE A 420 22.62 -48.81 -21.78
CA ILE A 420 22.30 -47.50 -22.37
C ILE A 420 22.34 -46.42 -21.30
N ILE A 421 23.16 -45.39 -21.53
CA ILE A 421 23.28 -44.21 -20.66
C ILE A 421 22.87 -43.00 -21.47
N SER A 422 21.65 -42.54 -21.25
CA SER A 422 21.05 -41.37 -21.88
C SER A 422 19.93 -40.84 -20.98
N PRO A 423 19.39 -39.62 -21.20
CA PRO A 423 18.33 -38.98 -20.41
C PRO A 423 16.98 -39.72 -20.54
N ILE A 424 16.94 -40.94 -20.00
CA ILE A 424 15.82 -41.86 -20.12
C ILE A 424 15.06 -41.82 -18.80
N THR A 425 13.86 -41.24 -18.85
CA THR A 425 12.94 -41.21 -17.72
C THR A 425 12.58 -42.63 -17.27
N LYS A 426 12.78 -42.91 -15.98
CA LYS A 426 12.30 -44.13 -15.32
C LYS A 426 10.78 -44.08 -15.26
N LEU A 427 10.12 -44.97 -16.01
CA LEU A 427 8.67 -45.11 -15.98
C LEU A 427 8.30 -46.54 -15.59
N PRO A 428 7.24 -46.77 -14.80
CA PRO A 428 6.71 -48.10 -14.51
C PRO A 428 6.52 -48.95 -15.77
N GLU A 429 5.90 -48.38 -16.81
CA GLU A 429 5.67 -49.05 -18.10
C GLU A 429 6.97 -49.48 -18.77
N ARG A 430 7.99 -48.63 -18.77
CA ARG A 430 9.33 -48.96 -19.31
C ARG A 430 10.01 -50.04 -18.48
N ALA A 431 9.88 -49.97 -17.15
CA ALA A 431 10.46 -50.94 -16.22
C ALA A 431 9.90 -52.37 -16.39
N HIS A 432 8.80 -52.56 -17.13
CA HIS A 432 8.34 -53.91 -17.53
C HIS A 432 9.27 -54.54 -18.57
N HIS A 433 9.84 -53.74 -19.47
CA HIS A 433 10.65 -54.23 -20.59
C HIS A 433 12.16 -54.16 -20.33
N VAL A 434 12.60 -53.31 -19.39
CA VAL A 434 14.02 -53.13 -19.07
C VAL A 434 14.28 -53.12 -17.57
N THR A 435 15.55 -53.20 -17.20
CA THR A 435 16.01 -52.93 -15.84
C THR A 435 16.59 -51.52 -15.79
N PHE A 436 16.23 -50.73 -14.79
CA PHE A 436 16.84 -49.42 -14.54
C PHE A 436 17.79 -49.48 -13.36
N SER A 437 18.80 -48.61 -13.38
CA SER A 437 19.56 -48.25 -12.18
C SER A 437 18.73 -47.39 -11.21
N THR A 438 19.30 -47.11 -10.03
CA THR A 438 19.00 -45.88 -9.30
C THR A 438 19.23 -44.65 -10.19
N TRP A 439 18.51 -43.55 -9.94
CA TRP A 439 18.65 -42.38 -10.80
C TRP A 439 20.01 -41.70 -10.62
N TYR A 440 20.54 -41.19 -11.72
CA TYR A 440 21.80 -40.45 -11.75
C TYR A 440 21.58 -38.95 -11.96
N VAL A 441 20.42 -38.52 -12.44
CA VAL A 441 19.97 -37.12 -12.42
C VAL A 441 18.47 -37.07 -12.12
N ALA A 442 18.09 -36.25 -11.15
CA ALA A 442 16.71 -35.84 -10.96
C ALA A 442 16.47 -34.58 -11.81
N SER A 443 15.58 -34.71 -12.78
CA SER A 443 15.21 -33.70 -13.76
C SER A 443 13.72 -33.42 -13.64
N GLY A 444 13.24 -32.54 -14.51
CA GLY A 444 11.84 -32.28 -14.71
C GLY A 444 11.67 -31.34 -15.88
N GLN A 445 10.45 -30.85 -16.06
CA GLN A 445 10.18 -29.86 -17.08
C GLN A 445 9.87 -28.53 -16.45
N VAL A 446 10.52 -27.48 -16.95
CA VAL A 446 10.28 -26.11 -16.53
C VAL A 446 9.66 -25.34 -17.68
N ALA A 447 8.67 -24.52 -17.37
CA ALA A 447 8.35 -23.40 -18.25
C ALA A 447 9.39 -22.31 -18.02
N ALA A 448 9.93 -21.75 -19.09
CA ALA A 448 10.90 -20.67 -19.04
C ALA A 448 10.48 -19.53 -19.98
N SER A 449 10.75 -18.31 -19.56
CA SER A 449 10.45 -17.07 -20.29
C SER A 449 11.58 -16.07 -20.07
N LEU A 450 11.65 -15.03 -20.91
CA LEU A 450 12.51 -13.89 -20.64
C LEU A 450 11.98 -13.08 -19.45
N ALA A 451 12.87 -12.64 -18.56
CA ALA A 451 12.56 -11.93 -17.31
C ALA A 451 11.70 -10.67 -17.52
N GLU A 452 11.88 -9.99 -18.66
CA GLU A 452 11.12 -8.79 -19.04
C GLU A 452 9.61 -9.02 -19.14
N LYS A 453 9.17 -10.26 -19.38
CA LYS A 453 7.75 -10.65 -19.44
C LYS A 453 7.10 -10.72 -18.06
N LYS A 454 7.89 -10.78 -16.98
CA LYS A 454 7.42 -10.85 -15.58
C LYS A 454 6.48 -12.02 -15.29
N TYR A 455 6.63 -13.12 -16.02
CA TYR A 455 5.86 -14.34 -15.77
C TYR A 455 6.44 -15.09 -14.57
N THR A 456 5.76 -15.02 -13.43
CA THR A 456 6.19 -15.71 -12.19
C THR A 456 5.38 -16.98 -11.88
N ALA A 457 4.20 -17.17 -12.48
CA ALA A 457 3.31 -18.30 -12.22
C ALA A 457 2.82 -18.94 -13.54
N HIS A 458 2.52 -20.23 -13.52
CA HIS A 458 1.98 -20.95 -14.69
C HIS A 458 0.68 -20.33 -15.22
N SER A 459 -0.12 -19.71 -14.34
CA SER A 459 -1.34 -18.98 -14.72
C SER A 459 -1.06 -17.83 -15.69
N HIS A 460 0.12 -17.20 -15.64
CA HIS A 460 0.52 -16.13 -16.56
C HIS A 460 0.78 -16.63 -17.98
N LEU A 461 1.00 -17.93 -18.15
CA LEU A 461 1.24 -18.52 -19.47
C LEU A 461 -0.06 -18.78 -20.23
N ARG A 462 -1.26 -18.64 -19.63
CA ARG A 462 -2.52 -18.95 -20.33
C ARG A 462 -2.68 -18.12 -21.61
N GLY A 463 -2.95 -18.80 -22.72
CA GLY A 463 -3.14 -18.18 -24.04
C GLY A 463 -1.84 -17.75 -24.72
N CYS A 464 -0.68 -17.99 -24.11
CA CYS A 464 0.62 -17.68 -24.69
C CYS A 464 1.05 -18.71 -25.74
N SER A 465 2.04 -18.33 -26.53
CA SER A 465 2.76 -19.23 -27.44
C SER A 465 3.91 -19.94 -26.73
N LEU A 466 3.91 -21.28 -26.75
CA LEU A 466 4.91 -22.11 -26.07
C LEU A 466 5.76 -22.90 -27.05
N GLY A 467 7.07 -22.69 -27.07
CA GLY A 467 8.02 -23.53 -27.80
C GLY A 467 8.32 -24.83 -27.06
N VAL A 468 8.31 -25.95 -27.77
CA VAL A 468 8.62 -27.29 -27.24
C VAL A 468 9.51 -28.05 -28.21
N LEU A 469 10.33 -28.99 -27.72
CA LEU A 469 11.08 -29.89 -28.60
C LEU A 469 10.14 -30.94 -29.18
N LYS A 470 10.12 -31.05 -30.51
CA LYS A 470 9.19 -31.89 -31.26
C LYS A 470 9.40 -33.38 -30.92
N GLY A 471 8.28 -34.07 -30.67
CA GLY A 471 8.27 -35.53 -30.46
C GLY A 471 8.82 -35.99 -29.11
N LYS A 472 9.02 -35.08 -28.14
CA LYS A 472 9.53 -35.39 -26.80
C LYS A 472 8.47 -35.16 -25.72
N THR A 473 8.78 -35.58 -24.47
CA THR A 473 7.87 -35.48 -23.32
C THR A 473 7.39 -34.06 -23.06
N GLY A 474 8.23 -33.04 -23.29
CA GLY A 474 7.86 -31.63 -23.11
C GLY A 474 6.72 -31.16 -24.02
N GLU A 475 6.55 -31.74 -25.21
CA GLU A 475 5.41 -31.47 -26.09
C GLU A 475 4.10 -32.01 -25.49
N ILE A 476 4.15 -33.20 -24.90
CA ILE A 476 3.00 -33.85 -24.26
C ILE A 476 2.58 -33.04 -23.03
N VAL A 477 3.53 -32.67 -22.18
CA VAL A 477 3.28 -31.86 -20.98
C VAL A 477 2.78 -30.48 -21.34
N GLY A 478 3.32 -29.84 -22.38
CA GLY A 478 2.79 -28.57 -22.89
C GLY A 478 1.33 -28.67 -23.31
N LYS A 479 0.95 -29.72 -24.05
CA LYS A 479 -0.44 -29.96 -24.47
C LYS A 479 -1.37 -30.26 -23.29
N LYS A 480 -0.86 -30.95 -22.27
CA LYS A 480 -1.65 -31.36 -21.09
C LYS A 480 -1.85 -30.22 -20.09
N GLU A 481 -0.78 -29.55 -19.70
CA GLU A 481 -0.78 -28.50 -18.66
C GLU A 481 -1.28 -27.16 -19.22
N PHE A 482 -1.13 -26.94 -20.53
CA PHE A 482 -1.55 -25.71 -21.21
C PHE A 482 -2.44 -25.99 -22.44
N PRO A 483 -3.62 -26.61 -22.27
CA PRO A 483 -4.46 -27.06 -23.40
C PRO A 483 -5.02 -25.91 -24.24
N GLN A 484 -5.06 -24.69 -23.69
CA GLN A 484 -5.55 -23.47 -24.36
C GLN A 484 -4.45 -22.68 -25.06
N ASN A 485 -3.19 -23.13 -24.99
CA ASN A 485 -2.04 -22.44 -25.54
C ASN A 485 -1.69 -22.90 -26.94
N LYS A 486 -1.01 -22.03 -27.70
CA LYS A 486 -0.45 -22.41 -29.00
C LYS A 486 0.91 -23.07 -28.80
N ILE A 487 0.98 -24.39 -29.00
CA ILE A 487 2.23 -25.17 -28.90
C ILE A 487 2.99 -25.14 -30.23
N PHE A 488 4.25 -24.73 -30.20
CA PHE A 488 5.16 -24.65 -31.34
C PHE A 488 6.24 -25.74 -31.22
N PRO A 489 6.06 -26.91 -31.87
CA PRO A 489 7.09 -27.95 -31.91
C PRO A 489 8.24 -27.50 -32.83
N LEU A 490 9.47 -27.55 -32.30
CA LEU A 490 10.69 -27.12 -32.96
C LEU A 490 11.73 -28.25 -32.94
N GLU A 491 12.70 -28.24 -33.87
CA GLU A 491 13.59 -29.38 -34.10
C GLU A 491 14.79 -29.40 -33.14
N THR A 492 15.20 -28.25 -32.59
CA THR A 492 16.35 -28.14 -31.67
C THR A 492 16.09 -27.18 -30.51
N TRP A 493 16.75 -27.41 -29.37
CA TRP A 493 16.74 -26.46 -28.23
C TRP A 493 17.25 -25.07 -28.62
N GLY A 494 18.28 -25.01 -29.47
CA GLY A 494 18.80 -23.74 -29.98
C GLY A 494 17.78 -22.95 -30.80
N GLU A 495 16.94 -23.63 -31.60
CA GLU A 495 15.85 -22.98 -32.33
C GLU A 495 14.78 -22.42 -31.38
N ILE A 496 14.41 -23.17 -30.34
CA ILE A 496 13.47 -22.73 -29.29
C ILE A 496 13.99 -21.44 -28.64
N ILE A 497 15.23 -21.45 -28.17
CA ILE A 497 15.85 -20.29 -27.51
C ILE A 497 15.97 -19.10 -28.47
N ASN A 498 16.31 -19.32 -29.74
CA ASN A 498 16.39 -18.25 -30.75
C ASN A 498 15.01 -17.63 -31.03
N LYS A 499 13.95 -18.45 -31.12
CA LYS A 499 12.58 -17.95 -31.30
C LYS A 499 12.08 -17.19 -30.07
N LEU A 500 12.44 -17.64 -28.86
CA LEU A 500 12.15 -16.92 -27.62
C LEU A 500 12.83 -15.55 -27.60
N LYS A 501 14.13 -15.49 -27.93
CA LYS A 501 14.90 -14.23 -28.03
C LYS A 501 14.31 -13.24 -29.05
N LYS A 502 13.78 -13.75 -30.16
CA LYS A 502 13.14 -12.96 -31.23
C LYS A 502 11.69 -12.57 -30.93
N GLY A 503 11.14 -13.00 -29.78
CA GLY A 503 9.74 -12.76 -29.43
C GLY A 503 8.74 -13.50 -30.32
N ALA A 504 9.18 -14.52 -31.06
CA ALA A 504 8.29 -15.34 -31.91
C ALA A 504 7.50 -16.39 -31.10
N ILE A 505 7.95 -16.67 -29.88
CA ILE A 505 7.23 -17.41 -28.85
C ILE A 505 7.34 -16.65 -27.52
N ASP A 506 6.35 -16.78 -26.65
CA ASP A 506 6.30 -16.06 -25.36
C ASP A 506 7.05 -16.79 -24.25
N ALA A 507 7.02 -18.12 -24.27
CA ALA A 507 7.72 -18.98 -23.33
C ALA A 507 8.09 -20.31 -24.01
N CYS A 508 8.86 -21.14 -23.33
CA CYS A 508 9.20 -22.48 -23.78
C CYS A 508 9.15 -23.49 -22.63
N ILE A 509 8.94 -24.76 -22.96
CA ILE A 509 9.09 -25.86 -22.01
C ILE A 509 10.44 -26.51 -22.29
N LEU A 510 11.30 -26.50 -21.29
CA LEU A 510 12.64 -27.06 -21.34
C LEU A 510 12.77 -28.13 -20.27
N GLU A 511 13.60 -29.13 -20.54
CA GLU A 511 14.09 -30.01 -19.49
C GLU A 511 14.94 -29.18 -18.50
N THR A 512 14.81 -29.42 -17.19
CA THR A 512 15.51 -28.65 -16.16
C THR A 512 17.00 -28.48 -16.46
N PRO A 513 17.76 -29.51 -16.87
CA PRO A 513 19.19 -29.36 -17.13
C PRO A 513 19.50 -28.56 -18.40
N VAL A 514 18.60 -28.60 -19.40
CA VAL A 514 18.67 -27.74 -20.59
C VAL A 514 18.41 -26.29 -20.20
N PHE A 515 17.41 -26.05 -19.35
CA PHE A 515 17.18 -24.73 -18.77
C PHE A 515 18.39 -24.23 -17.99
N LEU A 516 18.99 -25.06 -17.12
CA LEU A 516 20.17 -24.67 -16.34
C LEU A 516 21.38 -24.34 -17.21
N GLN A 517 21.57 -25.06 -18.32
CA GLN A 517 22.59 -24.73 -19.31
C GLN A 517 22.32 -23.37 -19.95
N TYR A 518 21.13 -23.18 -20.51
CA TYR A 518 20.80 -21.95 -21.23
C TYR A 518 20.65 -20.74 -20.31
N SER A 519 20.19 -20.90 -19.07
CA SER A 519 20.10 -19.80 -18.10
C SER A 519 21.48 -19.35 -17.61
N ALA A 520 22.45 -20.27 -17.52
CA ALA A 520 23.84 -19.92 -17.25
C ALA A 520 24.49 -19.11 -18.39
N GLU A 521 24.08 -19.33 -19.64
CA GLU A 521 24.54 -18.57 -20.81
C GLU A 521 23.68 -17.33 -21.10
N MET A 522 22.43 -17.33 -20.66
CA MET A 522 21.43 -16.29 -20.81
C MET A 522 20.73 -16.04 -19.47
N PRO A 523 21.30 -15.19 -18.59
CA PRO A 523 20.74 -14.91 -17.26
C PRO A 523 19.33 -14.27 -17.28
N THR A 524 18.90 -13.76 -18.44
CA THR A 524 17.53 -13.25 -18.64
C THR A 524 16.50 -14.36 -18.82
N LEU A 525 16.90 -15.63 -18.99
CA LEU A 525 16.02 -16.78 -19.03
C LEU A 525 15.60 -17.17 -17.61
N THR A 526 14.36 -16.95 -17.26
CA THR A 526 13.82 -17.23 -15.93
C THR A 526 12.80 -18.35 -15.98
N GLN A 527 12.82 -19.22 -14.98
CA GLN A 527 11.77 -20.21 -14.77
C GLN A 527 10.45 -19.51 -14.40
N VAL A 528 9.35 -20.01 -14.95
CA VAL A 528 7.98 -19.54 -14.71
C VAL A 528 7.25 -20.60 -13.89
N GLY A 529 6.89 -20.27 -12.65
CA GLY A 529 6.24 -21.21 -11.72
C GLY A 529 7.13 -22.38 -11.30
N GLY A 530 6.51 -23.47 -10.83
CA GLY A 530 7.21 -24.69 -10.42
C GLY A 530 7.54 -25.63 -11.59
N LEU A 531 8.07 -26.82 -11.27
CA LEU A 531 8.23 -27.90 -12.23
C LEU A 531 6.85 -28.35 -12.77
N LEU A 532 6.75 -28.52 -14.09
CA LEU A 532 5.57 -29.04 -14.79
C LEU A 532 5.47 -30.57 -14.70
N ALA A 533 6.62 -31.23 -14.70
CA ALA A 533 6.75 -32.66 -14.54
C ALA A 533 8.07 -32.98 -13.83
N ARG A 534 8.15 -34.13 -13.17
CA ARG A 534 9.39 -34.64 -12.58
C ARG A 534 9.83 -35.87 -13.38
N GLU A 535 11.12 -35.93 -13.66
CA GLU A 535 11.71 -37.00 -14.44
C GLU A 535 12.97 -37.51 -13.75
N HIS A 536 13.03 -38.80 -13.44
CA HIS A 536 14.23 -39.42 -12.88
C HIS A 536 14.95 -40.17 -13.99
N PHE A 537 16.17 -39.75 -14.34
CA PHE A 537 16.96 -40.43 -15.37
C PHE A 537 17.75 -41.59 -14.78
N GLY A 538 17.60 -42.76 -15.40
CA GLY A 538 18.28 -43.99 -14.99
C GLY A 538 19.07 -44.60 -16.15
N VAL A 539 20.15 -45.29 -15.82
CA VAL A 539 20.86 -46.15 -16.76
C VAL A 539 19.97 -47.34 -17.08
N MET A 540 19.74 -47.55 -18.36
CA MET A 540 18.90 -48.64 -18.85
C MET A 540 19.76 -49.86 -19.14
N MET A 541 19.28 -51.02 -18.71
CA MET A 541 19.98 -52.29 -18.75
C MET A 541 19.08 -53.39 -19.33
N PRO A 542 19.66 -54.44 -19.93
CA PRO A 542 18.92 -55.61 -20.33
C PRO A 542 18.08 -56.16 -19.16
N LYS A 543 16.88 -56.65 -19.48
CA LYS A 543 15.93 -57.11 -18.47
C LYS A 543 16.44 -58.29 -17.65
N ASP A 544 17.31 -59.08 -18.25
CA ASP A 544 17.98 -60.25 -17.70
C ASP A 544 19.44 -59.96 -17.29
N ILE A 545 19.79 -58.70 -16.99
CA ILE A 545 21.11 -58.35 -16.46
C ILE A 545 21.42 -59.10 -15.16
N ALA A 546 22.69 -59.51 -14.98
CA ALA A 546 23.11 -60.18 -13.75
C ALA A 546 22.98 -59.25 -12.53
N PRO A 547 22.48 -59.74 -11.38
CA PRO A 547 22.26 -58.92 -10.19
C PRO A 547 23.50 -58.20 -9.67
N GLN A 548 24.64 -58.91 -9.70
CA GLN A 548 25.93 -58.37 -9.29
C GLN A 548 26.37 -57.24 -10.21
N MET A 549 26.07 -57.32 -11.51
CA MET A 549 26.33 -56.24 -12.46
C MET A 549 25.44 -55.04 -12.18
N LYS A 550 24.13 -55.24 -11.98
CA LYS A 550 23.20 -54.14 -11.63
C LYS A 550 23.64 -53.43 -10.34
N ALA A 551 23.89 -54.18 -9.27
CA ALA A 551 24.28 -53.62 -7.97
C ALA A 551 25.60 -52.83 -8.08
N PHE A 552 26.55 -53.34 -8.85
CA PHE A 552 27.81 -52.65 -9.15
C PHE A 552 27.59 -51.32 -9.91
N LEU A 553 26.70 -51.30 -10.90
CA LEU A 553 26.33 -50.09 -11.64
C LEU A 553 25.64 -49.07 -10.72
N ASP A 554 24.70 -49.51 -9.88
CA ASP A 554 24.02 -48.67 -8.89
C ASP A 554 25.00 -48.01 -7.91
N GLU A 555 25.98 -48.77 -7.40
CA GLU A 555 27.00 -48.25 -6.49
C GLU A 555 27.84 -47.14 -7.12
N ILE A 556 28.23 -47.30 -8.39
CA ILE A 556 28.99 -46.29 -9.13
C ILE A 556 28.14 -45.04 -9.34
N ILE A 557 26.89 -45.21 -9.74
CA ILE A 557 25.96 -44.10 -9.98
C ILE A 557 25.80 -43.28 -8.72
N ILE A 558 25.53 -43.92 -7.58
CA ILE A 558 25.39 -43.23 -6.28
C ILE A 558 26.65 -42.44 -5.94
N LYS A 559 27.84 -43.05 -6.10
CA LYS A 559 29.13 -42.41 -5.81
C LYS A 559 29.47 -41.24 -6.74
N LYS A 560 29.01 -41.29 -8.00
CA LYS A 560 29.42 -40.32 -9.04
C LYS A 560 28.38 -39.24 -9.30
N ARG A 561 27.11 -39.49 -9.00
CA ARG A 561 25.98 -38.59 -9.27
C ARG A 561 26.27 -37.14 -8.93
N ASP A 562 26.52 -36.83 -7.65
CA ASP A 562 26.65 -35.44 -7.19
C ASP A 562 27.91 -34.77 -7.77
N LEU A 563 28.99 -35.54 -7.96
CA LEU A 563 30.24 -35.06 -8.53
C LEU A 563 30.09 -34.72 -10.03
N LEU A 564 29.41 -35.58 -10.79
CA LEU A 564 29.16 -35.37 -12.20
C LEU A 564 28.15 -34.24 -12.42
N PHE A 565 27.09 -34.19 -11.62
CA PHE A 565 26.14 -33.09 -11.65
C PHE A 565 26.84 -31.76 -11.37
N LYS A 566 27.68 -31.68 -10.31
CA LYS A 566 28.49 -30.50 -10.03
C LYS A 566 29.51 -30.18 -11.12
N LYS A 567 30.09 -31.16 -11.80
CA LYS A 567 31.06 -30.91 -12.88
C LYS A 567 30.39 -30.22 -14.07
N TRP A 568 29.23 -30.70 -14.48
CA TRP A 568 28.56 -30.25 -15.70
C TRP A 568 27.62 -29.06 -15.45
N PHE A 569 26.98 -28.96 -14.30
CA PHE A 569 25.97 -27.92 -14.00
C PHE A 569 26.45 -26.85 -13.01
N LYS A 570 27.76 -26.71 -12.79
CA LYS A 570 28.40 -25.83 -11.77
C LYS A 570 28.10 -24.32 -11.84
N LYS A 571 27.31 -23.85 -12.81
CA LYS A 571 26.90 -22.44 -12.95
C LYS A 571 25.44 -22.19 -12.58
N ALA A 572 24.75 -23.18 -12.01
CA ALA A 572 23.32 -23.18 -11.75
C ALA A 572 22.92 -23.25 -10.26
N GLU A 573 23.87 -23.00 -9.33
CA GLU A 573 23.56 -22.74 -7.92
C GLU A 573 23.17 -21.27 -7.71
#